data_AF-A0A1E7EZN8-F1
#
_entry.id   AF-A0A1E7EZN8-F1
#
_cell.length_a   1.000
_cell.length_b   1.000
_cell.length_c   1.000
_cell.angle_alpha   90.00
_cell.angle_beta   90.00
_cell.angle_gamma   90.00
#
_symmetry.space_group_name_H-M   'P 1'
#
loop_
_entity.id
_entity.type
_entity.pdbx_description
1 polymer ?
#
loop_
_entity_poly.entity_id
_entity_poly.type
_entity_poly.pdbx_seq_one_letter_code
_entity_poly.pdbx_strand_id
1 'polypeptide(L)'
;HVVFSTSCSLSHDWQSYLFFFHAMLHKQKGDVTRIVSGCSPEDEITMQAIHDKQFKIMNQNFLLHFTPEFGKQLVEEGISFQKTKYWNKPFGLHHWMVHRFGYTMWSETDDSIITVPEYDNHIIVLVDPDMLMQKPFVNDFSKVPIDHWNKYYRNNMGIGKVQQGHPAAQDYSFGSKWLDPVHDHLDDIIGSTTSLVHDVTHDEAQYLYAAGPPYWMTARDAYRISVKWSEFLPKIFKYHPVFMAEMYGYCMASAYFGLKHQMARGMMVSNVGMTDGEGWSFLNTNEENKKNACDVSKYKETEIPNVIHFCQRYSIGEYFINKYLFPTDILGCDHPLLELPSKDILVNTWYSHFGDGSIEEWSKEKDDIKRYRNAFVICSL
;
A
#
# COMPACT_ATOMS: atom_id res chain seq x y z
N HIS A 1 -1.82 -0.90 14.57
CA HIS A 1 -1.62 0.43 13.96
C HIS A 1 -1.69 0.28 12.46
N VAL A 2 -2.60 0.98 11.80
CA VAL A 2 -2.61 1.12 10.34
C VAL A 2 -2.01 2.49 10.03
N VAL A 3 -1.11 2.57 9.06
CA VAL A 3 -0.36 3.78 8.75
C VAL A 3 -0.26 3.96 7.25
N PHE A 4 -0.43 5.20 6.79
CA PHE A 4 -0.20 5.58 5.41
C PHE A 4 0.46 6.95 5.33
N SER A 5 1.27 7.16 4.29
CA SER A 5 2.04 8.39 4.09
C SER A 5 1.49 9.20 2.91
N THR A 6 1.41 10.51 3.09
CA THR A 6 0.93 11.48 2.10
C THR A 6 1.85 12.70 2.10
N SER A 7 1.90 13.44 0.99
CA SER A 7 2.42 14.81 1.03
C SER A 7 1.36 15.78 1.54
N CYS A 8 1.80 16.95 2.01
CA CYS A 8 0.93 18.07 2.33
C CYS A 8 0.36 18.69 1.04
N SER A 9 -0.71 18.09 0.51
CA SER A 9 -1.35 18.52 -0.72
C SER A 9 -2.81 18.08 -0.78
N LEU A 10 -3.67 18.96 -1.31
CA LEU A 10 -5.11 18.71 -1.48
C LEU A 10 -5.43 17.43 -2.27
N SER A 11 -4.59 17.07 -3.25
CA SER A 11 -4.74 15.83 -4.02
C SER A 11 -4.66 14.54 -3.20
N HIS A 12 -4.12 14.60 -1.97
CA HIS A 12 -4.05 13.48 -1.05
C HIS A 12 -5.08 13.57 0.09
N ASP A 13 -5.75 14.71 0.26
CA ASP A 13 -6.74 14.88 1.32
C ASP A 13 -8.00 14.06 1.07
N TRP A 14 -8.51 14.07 -0.16
CA TRP A 14 -9.66 13.23 -0.51
C TRP A 14 -9.34 11.73 -0.41
N GLN A 15 -8.12 11.32 -0.77
CA GLN A 15 -7.66 9.93 -0.63
C GLN A 15 -7.61 9.53 0.84
N SER A 16 -7.10 10.43 1.69
CA SER A 16 -7.06 10.24 3.14
C SER A 16 -8.46 10.17 3.74
N TYR A 17 -9.37 11.03 3.27
CA TYR A 17 -10.77 11.00 3.70
C TYR A 17 -11.41 9.66 3.39
N LEU A 18 -11.27 9.21 2.14
CA LEU A 18 -11.79 7.93 1.70
C LEU A 18 -11.20 6.78 2.52
N PHE A 19 -9.89 6.81 2.80
CA PHE A 19 -9.25 5.80 3.64
C PHE A 19 -9.84 5.74 5.06
N PHE A 20 -9.92 6.90 5.74
CA PHE A 20 -10.49 6.99 7.10
C PHE A 20 -11.97 6.58 7.12
N PHE A 21 -12.74 6.99 6.12
CA PHE A 21 -14.14 6.58 5.99
C PHE A 21 -14.27 5.05 5.90
N HIS A 22 -13.46 4.39 5.06
CA HIS A 22 -13.49 2.93 4.95
C HIS A 22 -12.98 2.23 6.22
N ALA A 23 -11.95 2.78 6.89
CA ALA A 23 -11.51 2.26 8.18
C ALA A 23 -12.64 2.31 9.23
N MET A 24 -13.45 3.38 9.23
CA MET A 24 -14.63 3.48 10.09
C MET A 24 -15.72 2.49 9.67
N LEU A 25 -16.08 2.46 8.37
CA LEU A 25 -17.12 1.60 7.81
C LEU A 25 -16.86 0.12 8.12
N HIS A 26 -15.63 -0.33 7.96
CA HIS A 26 -15.21 -1.70 8.22
C HIS A 26 -14.80 -1.94 9.68
N LYS A 27 -14.92 -0.95 10.57
CA LYS A 27 -14.64 -1.07 12.01
C LYS A 27 -13.20 -1.52 12.28
N GLN A 28 -12.24 -0.93 11.58
CA GLN A 28 -10.82 -1.16 11.82
C GLN A 28 -10.50 -0.93 13.31
N LYS A 29 -9.79 -1.89 13.92
CA LYS A 29 -9.35 -1.80 15.31
C LYS A 29 -7.96 -1.15 15.41
N GLY A 30 -7.71 -0.53 16.55
CA GLY A 30 -6.45 0.16 16.85
C GLY A 30 -6.34 1.53 16.16
N ASP A 31 -5.16 2.14 16.27
CA ASP A 31 -4.91 3.46 15.68
C ASP A 31 -4.77 3.38 14.16
N VAL A 32 -5.34 4.36 13.47
CA VAL A 32 -5.13 4.61 12.03
C VAL A 32 -4.46 5.97 11.92
N THR A 33 -3.21 6.01 11.44
CA THR A 33 -2.41 7.24 11.41
C THR A 33 -2.11 7.66 9.98
N ARG A 34 -2.44 8.91 9.65
CA ARG A 34 -1.94 9.58 8.45
C ARG A 34 -0.63 10.27 8.79
N ILE A 35 0.45 9.90 8.09
CA ILE A 35 1.72 10.63 8.11
C ILE A 35 1.67 11.66 6.98
N VAL A 36 1.83 12.94 7.31
CA VAL A 36 1.82 14.05 6.34
C VAL A 36 3.18 14.72 6.31
N SER A 37 3.82 14.67 5.15
CA SER A 37 5.16 15.23 4.96
C SER A 37 5.12 16.57 4.23
N GLY A 38 5.91 17.52 4.72
CA GLY A 38 6.24 18.75 4.00
C GLY A 38 5.22 19.88 4.10
N CYS A 39 4.42 19.92 5.16
CA CYS A 39 3.56 21.07 5.44
C CYS A 39 4.38 22.29 5.88
N SER A 40 3.92 23.49 5.54
CA SER A 40 4.34 24.71 6.24
C SER A 40 3.71 24.76 7.65
N PRO A 41 4.24 25.56 8.59
CA PRO A 41 3.60 25.72 9.90
C PRO A 41 2.13 26.15 9.82
N GLU A 42 1.78 27.01 8.86
CA GLU A 42 0.41 27.43 8.62
C GLU A 42 -0.45 26.26 8.12
N ASP A 43 0.07 25.47 7.16
CA ASP A 43 -0.62 24.29 6.65
C ASP A 43 -0.82 23.22 7.74
N GLU A 44 0.14 23.03 8.65
CA GLU A 44 -0.01 22.09 9.78
C GLU A 44 -1.19 22.48 10.68
N ILE A 45 -1.34 23.78 10.98
CA ILE A 45 -2.47 24.29 11.78
C ILE A 45 -3.79 24.04 11.06
N THR A 46 -3.86 24.35 9.76
CA THR A 46 -5.06 24.13 8.95
C THR A 46 -5.41 22.64 8.86
N MET A 47 -4.43 21.79 8.57
CA MET A 47 -4.61 20.35 8.44
C MET A 47 -5.01 19.71 9.77
N GLN A 48 -4.43 20.15 10.88
CA GLN A 48 -4.81 19.70 12.21
C GLN A 48 -6.27 20.08 12.52
N ALA A 49 -6.68 21.31 12.22
CA ALA A 49 -8.06 21.76 12.41
C ALA A 49 -9.06 20.97 11.53
N ILE A 50 -8.70 20.68 10.28
CA ILE A 50 -9.50 19.82 9.39
C ILE A 50 -9.58 18.41 9.97
N HIS A 51 -8.46 17.84 10.43
CA HIS A 51 -8.42 16.49 10.99
C HIS A 51 -9.28 16.35 12.24
N ASP A 52 -9.19 17.30 13.17
CA ASP A 52 -10.02 17.32 14.37
C ASP A 52 -11.51 17.46 14.04
N LYS A 53 -11.86 18.26 13.03
CA LYS A 53 -13.25 18.52 12.63
C LYS A 53 -13.86 17.38 11.80
N GLN A 54 -13.06 16.67 10.99
CA GLN A 54 -13.57 15.70 10.02
C GLN A 54 -13.23 14.24 10.39
N PHE A 55 -12.01 13.95 10.83
CA PHE A 55 -11.55 12.56 11.03
C PHE A 55 -11.69 12.11 12.48
N LYS A 56 -11.32 12.95 13.44
CA LYS A 56 -11.41 12.59 14.87
C LYS A 56 -12.85 12.36 15.34
N ILE A 57 -13.81 13.03 14.68
CA ILE A 57 -15.25 12.79 14.91
C ILE A 57 -15.72 11.43 14.40
N MET A 58 -15.10 10.88 13.35
CA MET A 58 -15.40 9.54 12.83
C MET A 58 -14.89 8.48 13.81
N ASN A 59 -13.68 8.66 14.33
CA ASN A 59 -13.08 7.79 15.33
C ASN A 59 -11.95 8.50 16.08
N GLN A 60 -11.93 8.43 17.42
CA GLN A 60 -10.86 9.03 18.23
C GLN A 60 -9.48 8.39 18.00
N ASN A 61 -9.44 7.18 17.44
CA ASN A 61 -8.21 6.48 17.09
C ASN A 61 -7.64 6.90 15.73
N PHE A 62 -8.28 7.86 15.04
CA PHE A 62 -7.74 8.42 13.80
C PHE A 62 -6.76 9.56 14.15
N LEU A 63 -5.50 9.34 13.80
CA LEU A 63 -4.38 10.18 14.19
C LEU A 63 -3.73 10.84 12.99
N LEU A 64 -3.09 11.98 13.25
CA LEU A 64 -2.31 12.75 12.29
C LEU A 64 -0.89 12.88 12.84
N HIS A 65 0.11 12.70 11.97
CA HIS A 65 1.51 12.85 12.32
C HIS A 65 2.23 13.67 11.24
N PHE A 66 2.77 14.83 11.60
CA PHE A 66 3.50 15.68 10.67
C PHE A 66 4.99 15.31 10.62
N THR A 67 5.59 15.44 9.43
CA THR A 67 7.03 15.24 9.23
C THR A 67 7.59 16.30 8.29
N PRO A 68 8.92 16.49 8.29
CA PRO A 68 9.60 17.24 7.24
C PRO A 68 9.32 16.66 5.84
N GLU A 69 9.62 17.47 4.81
CA GLU A 69 9.68 17.02 3.42
C GLU A 69 11.02 16.34 3.15
N PHE A 70 11.00 15.04 2.85
CA PHE A 70 12.20 14.27 2.59
C PHE A 70 12.51 14.15 1.09
N GLY A 71 11.51 14.31 0.22
CA GLY A 71 11.70 14.23 -1.23
C GLY A 71 12.44 15.44 -1.81
N LYS A 72 12.37 16.62 -1.18
CA LYS A 72 12.99 17.84 -1.73
C LYS A 72 14.50 17.95 -1.48
N GLN A 73 15.07 17.11 -0.61
CA GLN A 73 16.47 17.22 -0.18
C GLN A 73 17.48 17.07 -1.33
N LEU A 74 17.11 16.38 -2.42
CA LEU A 74 17.98 16.18 -3.60
C LEU A 74 17.66 17.10 -4.78
N VAL A 75 16.69 18.00 -4.63
CA VAL A 75 16.40 19.02 -5.64
C VAL A 75 17.58 19.99 -5.78
N GLU A 76 18.25 20.26 -4.66
CA GLU A 76 19.46 21.08 -4.60
C GLU A 76 20.66 20.42 -5.31
N GLU A 77 20.64 19.09 -5.44
CA GLU A 77 21.65 18.29 -6.16
C GLU A 77 21.28 18.04 -7.64
N GLY A 78 20.24 18.71 -8.16
CA GLY A 78 19.83 18.63 -9.56
C GLY A 78 18.92 17.44 -9.90
N ILE A 79 18.47 16.66 -8.91
CA ILE A 79 17.49 15.58 -9.10
C ILE A 79 16.08 16.15 -8.94
N SER A 80 15.24 16.00 -9.98
CA SER A 80 13.89 16.57 -9.93
C SER A 80 13.03 15.93 -8.83
N PHE A 81 12.25 16.75 -8.11
CA PHE A 81 11.33 16.30 -7.06
C PHE A 81 10.38 15.19 -7.51
N GLN A 82 9.99 15.17 -8.78
CA GLN A 82 9.13 14.12 -9.33
C GLN A 82 9.74 12.72 -9.22
N LYS A 83 11.07 12.62 -9.16
CA LYS A 83 11.81 11.37 -9.01
C LYS A 83 11.96 10.95 -7.55
N THR A 84 11.83 11.87 -6.60
CA THR A 84 12.07 11.65 -5.17
C THR A 84 10.82 11.82 -4.30
N LYS A 85 9.67 12.18 -4.88
CA LYS A 85 8.40 12.39 -4.16
C LYS A 85 7.93 11.20 -3.30
N TYR A 86 8.37 9.99 -3.63
CA TYR A 86 8.02 8.77 -2.90
C TYR A 86 8.87 8.54 -1.63
N TRP A 87 9.88 9.38 -1.40
CA TRP A 87 10.80 9.22 -0.27
C TRP A 87 10.13 9.56 1.07
N ASN A 88 9.03 10.30 1.05
CA ASN A 88 8.27 10.60 2.26
C ASN A 88 7.76 9.34 2.99
N LYS A 89 7.57 8.22 2.30
CA LYS A 89 7.09 6.97 2.91
C LYS A 89 8.12 6.31 3.84
N PRO A 90 9.35 5.96 3.40
CA PRO A 90 10.38 5.41 4.29
C PRO A 90 10.73 6.35 5.45
N PHE A 91 11.07 7.60 5.11
CA PHE A 91 11.54 8.57 6.09
C PHE A 91 10.43 9.01 7.04
N GLY A 92 9.20 9.18 6.53
CA GLY A 92 8.04 9.49 7.35
C GLY A 92 7.68 8.36 8.31
N LEU A 93 7.71 7.10 7.86
CA LEU A 93 7.52 5.95 8.73
C LEU A 93 8.58 5.92 9.83
N HIS A 94 9.86 6.10 9.48
CA HIS A 94 10.95 6.16 10.46
C HIS A 94 10.71 7.26 11.50
N HIS A 95 10.42 8.48 11.03
CA HIS A 95 10.14 9.62 11.88
C HIS A 95 8.95 9.35 12.83
N TRP A 96 7.85 8.79 12.32
CA TRP A 96 6.70 8.41 13.13
C TRP A 96 7.06 7.37 14.19
N MET A 97 7.82 6.33 13.84
CA MET A 97 8.24 5.28 14.79
C MET A 97 9.07 5.85 15.95
N VAL A 98 9.98 6.79 15.67
CA VAL A 98 10.79 7.48 16.68
C VAL A 98 9.91 8.33 17.61
N HIS A 99 9.03 9.15 17.05
CA HIS A 99 8.27 10.14 17.84
C HIS A 99 7.04 9.54 18.54
N ARG A 100 6.42 8.51 17.96
CA ARG A 100 5.22 7.86 18.52
C ARG A 100 5.58 6.85 19.60
N PHE A 101 6.61 6.05 19.37
CA PHE A 101 6.96 4.92 20.23
C PHE A 101 8.28 5.09 20.98
N GLY A 102 9.10 6.08 20.65
CA GLY A 102 10.39 6.32 21.30
C GLY A 102 11.52 5.40 20.84
N TYR A 103 11.36 4.71 19.69
CA TYR A 103 12.43 3.89 19.14
C TYR A 103 13.66 4.75 18.81
N THR A 104 14.83 4.29 19.22
CA THR A 104 16.12 4.90 18.89
C THR A 104 17.14 3.80 18.59
N MET A 105 18.06 4.07 17.66
CA MET A 105 19.21 3.19 17.44
C MET A 105 20.34 3.63 18.36
N TRP A 106 21.02 2.65 18.97
CA TRP A 106 22.31 2.91 19.60
C TRP A 106 23.40 2.15 18.83
N SER A 107 24.36 2.94 18.33
CA SER A 107 25.60 2.55 17.64
C SER A 107 25.50 2.02 16.21
N GLU A 108 26.31 2.62 15.33
CA GLU A 108 26.66 2.14 13.97
C GLU A 108 27.45 0.82 13.99
N THR A 109 27.96 0.39 15.15
CA THR A 109 28.90 -0.74 15.24
C THR A 109 28.28 -2.07 15.64
N ASP A 110 27.03 -2.08 16.14
CA ASP A 110 26.43 -3.30 16.73
C ASP A 110 24.99 -3.58 16.24
N ASP A 111 24.46 -2.74 15.33
CA ASP A 111 23.08 -2.80 14.81
C ASP A 111 22.02 -3.02 15.91
N SER A 112 22.33 -2.60 17.14
CA SER A 112 21.53 -2.87 18.33
C SER A 112 20.46 -1.78 18.48
N ILE A 113 19.20 -2.18 18.44
CA ILE A 113 18.07 -1.25 18.63
C ILE A 113 17.82 -1.13 20.12
N ILE A 114 17.62 0.11 20.60
CA ILE A 114 16.93 0.32 21.87
C ILE A 114 15.48 -0.06 21.60
N THR A 115 15.18 -1.34 21.84
CA THR A 115 13.83 -1.86 21.79
C THR A 115 13.00 -1.13 22.82
N VAL A 116 11.75 -0.86 22.49
CA VAL A 116 10.75 -0.40 23.46
C VAL A 116 9.85 -1.61 23.69
N PRO A 117 10.17 -2.50 24.65
CA PRO A 117 9.60 -3.85 24.68
C PRO A 117 8.07 -3.86 24.79
N GLU A 118 7.50 -2.79 25.36
CA GLU A 118 6.05 -2.55 25.41
C GLU A 118 5.40 -2.55 24.02
N TYR A 119 6.08 -1.98 23.02
CA TYR A 119 5.54 -1.82 21.67
C TYR A 119 6.07 -2.82 20.67
N ASP A 120 7.13 -3.57 20.97
CA ASP A 120 7.81 -4.45 20.00
C ASP A 120 6.87 -5.41 19.26
N ASN A 121 5.86 -5.95 19.94
CA ASN A 121 4.91 -6.88 19.37
C ASN A 121 3.64 -6.22 18.78
N HIS A 122 3.54 -4.89 18.82
CA HIS A 122 2.46 -4.19 18.13
C HIS A 122 2.54 -4.45 16.63
N ILE A 123 1.39 -4.68 16.00
CA ILE A 123 1.33 -4.89 14.55
C ILE A 123 1.17 -3.54 13.86
N ILE A 124 2.08 -3.27 12.94
CA ILE A 124 2.07 -2.13 12.02
C ILE A 124 1.62 -2.65 10.66
N VAL A 125 0.60 -2.01 10.10
CA VAL A 125 0.15 -2.22 8.74
C VAL A 125 0.43 -0.96 7.93
N LEU A 126 1.40 -1.01 7.01
CA LEU A 126 1.74 0.11 6.14
C LEU A 126 1.02 -0.06 4.80
N VAL A 127 0.27 0.97 4.39
CA VAL A 127 -0.50 0.99 3.14
C VAL A 127 -0.25 2.28 2.36
N ASP A 128 -0.58 2.26 1.07
CA ASP A 128 -0.54 3.48 0.24
C ASP A 128 -1.85 4.27 0.37
N PRO A 129 -1.83 5.60 0.19
CA PRO A 129 -3.03 6.43 0.31
C PRO A 129 -4.09 6.14 -0.76
N ASP A 130 -3.69 5.56 -1.90
CA ASP A 130 -4.60 5.14 -2.97
C ASP A 130 -5.08 3.69 -2.83
N MET A 131 -5.05 3.15 -1.60
CA MET A 131 -5.59 1.83 -1.26
C MET A 131 -6.89 1.96 -0.47
N LEU A 132 -7.99 1.50 -1.04
CA LEU A 132 -9.30 1.48 -0.41
C LEU A 132 -9.48 0.23 0.44
N MET A 133 -9.67 0.39 1.74
CA MET A 133 -9.90 -0.74 2.64
C MET A 133 -11.27 -1.40 2.40
N GLN A 134 -11.30 -2.73 2.29
CA GLN A 134 -12.51 -3.55 2.05
C GLN A 134 -12.92 -4.39 3.27
N LYS A 135 -11.99 -4.63 4.19
CA LYS A 135 -12.20 -5.38 5.45
C LYS A 135 -11.10 -5.08 6.46
N PRO A 136 -11.33 -5.33 7.77
CA PRO A 136 -10.32 -5.19 8.80
C PRO A 136 -8.97 -5.83 8.47
N PHE A 137 -7.89 -5.11 8.74
CA PHE A 137 -6.57 -5.68 8.81
C PHE A 137 -6.46 -6.53 10.09
N VAL A 138 -6.14 -7.81 9.89
CA VAL A 138 -5.83 -8.77 10.95
C VAL A 138 -4.37 -9.19 10.86
N ASN A 139 -3.86 -9.83 11.90
CA ASN A 139 -2.48 -10.33 11.96
C ASN A 139 -2.39 -11.87 12.00
N ASP A 140 -3.52 -12.57 11.90
CA ASP A 140 -3.59 -14.02 11.83
C ASP A 140 -4.17 -14.44 10.49
N PHE A 141 -3.34 -15.06 9.67
CA PHE A 141 -3.71 -15.48 8.33
C PHE A 141 -3.97 -16.98 8.20
N SER A 142 -4.02 -17.72 9.31
CA SER A 142 -4.26 -19.18 9.32
C SER A 142 -5.58 -19.60 8.64
N LYS A 143 -6.54 -18.68 8.52
CA LYS A 143 -7.84 -18.89 7.84
C LYS A 143 -7.90 -18.35 6.42
N VAL A 144 -6.84 -17.72 5.93
CA VAL A 144 -6.80 -17.18 4.58
C VAL A 144 -6.63 -18.34 3.59
N PRO A 145 -7.44 -18.39 2.52
CA PRO A 145 -7.34 -19.45 1.51
C PRO A 145 -5.93 -19.58 0.91
N ILE A 146 -5.49 -20.81 0.63
CA ILE A 146 -4.13 -21.09 0.15
C ILE A 146 -3.84 -20.48 -1.23
N ASP A 147 -4.86 -20.28 -2.06
CA ASP A 147 -4.78 -19.62 -3.37
C ASP A 147 -4.49 -18.12 -3.29
N HIS A 148 -4.68 -17.50 -2.11
CA HIS A 148 -4.28 -16.12 -1.87
C HIS A 148 -2.77 -15.96 -1.65
N TRP A 149 -1.97 -17.03 -1.76
CA TRP A 149 -0.54 -17.00 -1.48
C TRP A 149 0.28 -17.29 -2.73
N ASN A 150 1.51 -16.77 -2.75
CA ASN A 150 2.38 -17.02 -3.89
C ASN A 150 2.76 -18.51 -4.02
N LYS A 151 3.42 -18.86 -5.12
CA LYS A 151 3.76 -20.26 -5.43
C LYS A 151 4.61 -20.93 -4.34
N TYR A 152 5.49 -20.20 -3.67
CA TYR A 152 6.35 -20.76 -2.62
C TYR A 152 5.51 -21.23 -1.42
N TYR A 153 4.64 -20.36 -0.89
CA TYR A 153 3.81 -20.68 0.27
C TYR A 153 2.70 -21.70 -0.03
N ARG A 154 2.23 -21.76 -1.28
CA ARG A 154 1.32 -22.83 -1.73
C ARG A 154 1.93 -24.24 -1.61
N ASN A 155 3.27 -24.36 -1.68
CA ASN A 155 3.96 -25.65 -1.80
C ASN A 155 4.80 -26.04 -0.58
N ASN A 156 5.26 -25.09 0.26
CA ASN A 156 6.38 -25.31 1.19
C ASN A 156 6.11 -25.10 2.71
N MET A 157 4.84 -25.13 3.19
CA MET A 157 4.39 -24.96 4.61
C MET A 157 4.04 -23.54 5.11
N GLY A 158 3.52 -23.49 6.34
CA GLY A 158 2.29 -22.82 6.77
C GLY A 158 2.28 -21.30 6.89
N ILE A 159 1.16 -20.75 6.47
CA ILE A 159 0.72 -19.38 6.70
C ILE A 159 0.29 -19.24 8.15
N GLY A 160 0.82 -18.23 8.83
CA GLY A 160 0.62 -18.07 10.25
C GLY A 160 0.30 -16.64 10.65
N LYS A 161 0.65 -16.33 11.88
CA LYS A 161 0.53 -14.99 12.43
C LYS A 161 1.72 -14.14 12.02
N VAL A 162 1.48 -12.85 11.85
CA VAL A 162 2.55 -11.85 11.81
C VAL A 162 3.12 -11.76 13.22
N GLN A 163 4.41 -12.02 13.31
CA GLN A 163 5.19 -11.99 14.55
C GLN A 163 6.61 -11.55 14.23
N GLN A 164 7.41 -11.29 15.27
CA GLN A 164 8.76 -10.78 15.09
C GLN A 164 9.57 -11.70 14.17
N GLY A 165 10.24 -11.13 13.17
CA GLY A 165 11.04 -11.87 12.19
C GLY A 165 10.22 -12.53 11.07
N HIS A 166 8.90 -12.51 11.14
CA HIS A 166 7.99 -13.16 10.19
C HIS A 166 6.90 -12.18 9.69
N PRO A 167 7.28 -11.14 8.94
CA PRO A 167 6.34 -10.19 8.37
C PRO A 167 5.49 -10.84 7.25
N ALA A 168 4.47 -10.13 6.78
CA ALA A 168 3.67 -10.51 5.63
C ALA A 168 3.46 -9.30 4.71
N ALA A 169 3.28 -9.51 3.41
CA ALA A 169 3.03 -8.42 2.47
C ALA A 169 2.30 -8.92 1.22
N GLN A 170 1.80 -7.97 0.43
CA GLN A 170 1.35 -8.28 -0.93
C GLN A 170 2.56 -8.55 -1.84
N ASP A 171 2.49 -9.63 -2.61
CA ASP A 171 3.34 -9.91 -3.75
C ASP A 171 2.98 -8.96 -4.89
N TYR A 172 3.87 -8.01 -5.16
CA TYR A 172 3.70 -7.03 -6.24
C TYR A 172 4.17 -7.55 -7.60
N SER A 173 4.51 -8.84 -7.71
CA SER A 173 4.81 -9.54 -8.95
C SER A 173 5.94 -8.94 -9.79
N PHE A 174 6.85 -8.16 -9.18
CA PHE A 174 8.07 -7.67 -9.85
C PHE A 174 9.25 -8.64 -9.73
N GLY A 175 9.12 -9.73 -8.96
CA GLY A 175 10.14 -10.77 -8.83
C GLY A 175 11.48 -10.25 -8.29
N SER A 176 12.58 -10.75 -8.81
CA SER A 176 13.96 -10.39 -8.43
C SER A 176 14.42 -9.01 -8.90
N LYS A 177 13.59 -8.25 -9.63
CA LYS A 177 13.98 -6.97 -10.26
C LYS A 177 14.45 -5.89 -9.27
N TRP A 178 14.21 -6.08 -7.98
CA TRP A 178 14.72 -5.21 -6.93
C TRP A 178 16.21 -5.44 -6.63
N LEU A 179 16.72 -6.64 -6.92
CA LEU A 179 18.09 -7.07 -6.64
C LEU A 179 18.96 -7.07 -7.90
N ASP A 180 18.44 -7.62 -9.00
CA ASP A 180 19.18 -7.79 -10.26
C ASP A 180 19.92 -6.51 -10.75
N PRO A 181 19.30 -5.30 -10.80
CA PRO A 181 19.95 -4.13 -11.35
C PRO A 181 21.03 -3.51 -10.44
N VAL A 182 21.12 -3.95 -9.19
CA VAL A 182 22.05 -3.40 -8.19
C VAL A 182 23.01 -4.44 -7.62
N HIS A 183 23.00 -5.66 -8.15
CA HIS A 183 23.78 -6.78 -7.64
C HIS A 183 25.29 -6.48 -7.58
N ASP A 184 25.84 -5.88 -8.64
CA ASP A 184 27.27 -5.52 -8.71
C ASP A 184 27.64 -4.31 -7.84
N HIS A 185 26.66 -3.71 -7.15
CA HIS A 185 26.81 -2.51 -6.32
C HIS A 185 26.37 -2.74 -4.87
N LEU A 186 26.13 -3.99 -4.46
CA LEU A 186 25.67 -4.32 -3.11
C LEU A 186 26.63 -3.82 -2.03
N ASP A 187 27.93 -3.97 -2.22
CA ASP A 187 28.95 -3.51 -1.26
C ASP A 187 28.83 -2.00 -0.97
N ASP A 188 28.59 -1.19 -2.01
CA ASP A 188 28.43 0.27 -1.87
C ASP A 188 27.09 0.65 -1.24
N ILE A 189 26.01 -0.05 -1.65
CA ILE A 189 24.67 0.21 -1.10
C ILE A 189 24.62 -0.15 0.38
N ILE A 190 25.12 -1.33 0.73
CA ILE A 190 25.09 -1.88 2.09
C ILE A 190 26.18 -1.25 2.96
N GLY A 191 27.30 -0.82 2.37
CA GLY A 191 28.48 -0.34 3.10
C GLY A 191 29.30 -1.47 3.74
N SER A 192 29.13 -2.70 3.27
CA SER A 192 29.81 -3.91 3.78
C SER A 192 29.88 -4.97 2.69
N THR A 193 31.00 -5.70 2.63
CA THR A 193 31.19 -6.86 1.74
C THR A 193 30.57 -8.14 2.29
N THR A 194 30.02 -8.10 3.51
CA THR A 194 29.38 -9.23 4.16
C THR A 194 28.03 -8.81 4.74
N SER A 195 26.94 -9.41 4.25
CA SER A 195 25.57 -9.20 4.71
C SER A 195 24.69 -10.33 4.17
N LEU A 196 23.57 -10.63 4.85
CA LEU A 196 22.59 -11.62 4.40
C LEU A 196 22.08 -11.36 2.99
N VAL A 197 22.08 -10.11 2.52
CA VAL A 197 21.67 -9.76 1.14
C VAL A 197 22.56 -10.46 0.10
N HIS A 198 23.86 -10.60 0.36
CA HIS A 198 24.79 -11.22 -0.60
C HIS A 198 24.49 -12.70 -0.85
N ASP A 199 23.86 -13.35 0.13
CA ASP A 199 23.48 -14.76 0.06
C ASP A 199 22.05 -14.96 -0.46
N VAL A 200 21.29 -13.88 -0.72
CA VAL A 200 19.93 -13.99 -1.23
C VAL A 200 19.95 -14.55 -2.64
N THR A 201 19.36 -15.74 -2.78
CA THR A 201 19.18 -16.35 -4.11
C THR A 201 18.12 -15.62 -4.92
N HIS A 202 18.15 -15.78 -6.24
CA HIS A 202 17.14 -15.21 -7.14
C HIS A 202 15.71 -15.67 -6.78
N ASP A 203 15.54 -16.94 -6.41
CA ASP A 203 14.25 -17.48 -5.97
C ASP A 203 13.77 -16.85 -4.65
N GLU A 204 14.66 -16.67 -3.67
CA GLU A 204 14.30 -15.97 -2.43
C GLU A 204 13.97 -14.50 -2.69
N ALA A 205 14.73 -13.81 -3.53
CA ALA A 205 14.46 -12.44 -3.92
C ALA A 205 13.06 -12.30 -4.53
N GLN A 206 12.67 -13.23 -5.40
CA GLN A 206 11.37 -13.25 -6.04
C GLN A 206 10.23 -13.64 -5.09
N TYR A 207 10.41 -14.68 -4.27
CA TYR A 207 9.29 -15.30 -3.56
C TYR A 207 9.15 -14.90 -2.09
N LEU A 208 10.18 -14.30 -1.48
CA LEU A 208 10.20 -13.98 -0.06
C LEU A 208 10.46 -12.50 0.24
N TYR A 209 10.95 -11.72 -0.73
CA TYR A 209 11.33 -10.33 -0.52
C TYR A 209 10.69 -9.33 -1.47
N ALA A 210 10.05 -9.75 -2.57
CA ALA A 210 9.40 -8.88 -3.56
C ALA A 210 8.08 -8.23 -3.06
N ALA A 211 8.16 -7.61 -1.87
CA ALA A 211 7.05 -7.10 -1.09
C ALA A 211 6.59 -5.72 -1.54
N GLY A 212 5.28 -5.57 -1.68
CA GLY A 212 4.57 -4.31 -1.84
C GLY A 212 3.47 -4.14 -0.80
N PRO A 213 2.86 -2.95 -0.70
CA PRO A 213 1.79 -2.69 0.25
C PRO A 213 0.51 -3.48 -0.10
N PRO A 214 -0.37 -3.79 0.87
CA PRO A 214 -0.20 -3.62 2.30
C PRO A 214 0.94 -4.49 2.86
N TYR A 215 1.71 -3.91 3.78
CA TYR A 215 2.75 -4.61 4.53
C TYR A 215 2.29 -4.80 5.97
N TRP A 216 2.50 -5.99 6.55
CA TRP A 216 2.30 -6.27 7.96
C TRP A 216 3.60 -6.68 8.61
N MET A 217 3.92 -6.02 9.70
CA MET A 217 5.13 -6.30 10.45
C MET A 217 4.94 -5.94 11.91
N THR A 218 5.82 -6.45 12.77
CA THR A 218 5.87 -5.96 14.15
C THR A 218 6.45 -4.56 14.19
N ALA A 219 6.19 -3.78 15.25
CA ALA A 219 6.76 -2.44 15.41
C ALA A 219 8.28 -2.47 15.44
N ARG A 220 8.88 -3.49 16.05
CA ARG A 220 10.32 -3.70 16.04
C ARG A 220 10.86 -3.89 14.62
N ASP A 221 10.21 -4.75 13.82
CA ASP A 221 10.62 -4.99 12.44
C ASP A 221 10.35 -3.77 11.54
N ALA A 222 9.24 -3.06 11.75
CA ALA A 222 8.94 -1.80 11.06
C ALA A 222 10.04 -0.77 11.28
N TYR A 223 10.49 -0.61 12.52
CA TYR A 223 11.54 0.34 12.84
C TYR A 223 12.85 -0.04 12.15
N ARG A 224 13.29 -1.31 12.28
CA ARG A 224 14.46 -1.86 11.59
C ARG A 224 14.44 -1.55 10.10
N ILE A 225 13.35 -1.94 9.45
CA ILE A 225 13.16 -1.73 8.02
C ILE A 225 13.21 -0.24 7.71
N SER A 226 12.48 0.62 8.43
CA SER A 226 12.44 2.06 8.16
C SER A 226 13.81 2.74 8.20
N VAL A 227 14.71 2.30 9.09
CA VAL A 227 16.08 2.81 9.18
C VAL A 227 16.83 2.46 7.90
N LYS A 228 17.00 1.16 7.62
CA LYS A 228 17.80 0.70 6.49
C LYS A 228 17.15 1.04 5.15
N TRP A 229 15.84 1.13 5.11
CA TRP A 229 15.09 1.57 3.94
C TRP A 229 15.44 3.03 3.60
N SER A 230 15.41 3.91 4.59
CA SER A 230 15.79 5.33 4.43
C SER A 230 17.27 5.47 4.05
N GLU A 231 18.14 4.58 4.55
CA GLU A 231 19.57 4.55 4.23
C GLU A 231 19.86 4.04 2.80
N PHE A 232 19.21 2.96 2.39
CA PHE A 232 19.48 2.28 1.12
C PHE A 232 18.78 2.93 -0.08
N LEU A 233 17.62 3.55 0.13
CA LEU A 233 16.85 4.15 -0.97
C LEU A 233 17.68 5.15 -1.81
N PRO A 234 18.37 6.14 -1.23
CA PRO A 234 19.22 7.05 -2.02
C PRO A 234 20.32 6.32 -2.81
N LYS A 235 20.95 5.31 -2.18
CA LYS A 235 22.04 4.54 -2.78
C LYS A 235 21.55 3.65 -3.93
N ILE A 236 20.40 2.99 -3.76
CA ILE A 236 19.75 2.22 -4.83
C ILE A 236 19.36 3.15 -5.97
N PHE A 237 18.76 4.30 -5.67
CA PHE A 237 18.32 5.26 -6.69
C PHE A 237 19.49 5.78 -7.54
N LYS A 238 20.69 5.96 -6.96
CA LYS A 238 21.93 6.31 -7.68
C LYS A 238 22.25 5.31 -8.79
N TYR A 239 22.10 4.01 -8.55
CA TYR A 239 22.41 2.96 -9.51
C TYR A 239 21.22 2.57 -10.40
N HIS A 240 20.00 2.71 -9.89
CA HIS A 240 18.78 2.31 -10.58
C HIS A 240 17.65 3.33 -10.35
N PRO A 241 17.65 4.47 -11.06
CA PRO A 241 16.75 5.60 -10.82
C PRO A 241 15.35 5.38 -11.42
N VAL A 242 14.64 4.35 -10.94
CA VAL A 242 13.28 4.00 -11.36
C VAL A 242 12.25 4.43 -10.31
N PHE A 243 10.99 4.57 -10.72
CA PHE A 243 9.91 4.94 -9.80
C PHE A 243 9.70 3.93 -8.67
N MET A 244 10.06 2.65 -8.88
CA MET A 244 9.98 1.58 -7.88
C MET A 244 11.17 1.52 -6.92
N ALA A 245 12.14 2.43 -7.02
CA ALA A 245 13.32 2.41 -6.15
C ALA A 245 12.95 2.44 -4.66
N GLU A 246 11.84 3.11 -4.31
CA GLU A 246 11.30 3.08 -2.95
C GLU A 246 10.96 1.66 -2.50
N MET A 247 10.14 0.91 -3.24
CA MET A 247 9.85 -0.50 -2.92
C MET A 247 11.12 -1.36 -2.95
N TYR A 248 12.08 -1.07 -3.84
CA TYR A 248 13.34 -1.84 -3.88
C TYR A 248 14.18 -1.61 -2.63
N GLY A 249 14.19 -0.39 -2.10
CA GLY A 249 14.78 -0.08 -0.79
C GLY A 249 14.13 -0.86 0.35
N TYR A 250 12.80 -1.05 0.31
CA TYR A 250 12.10 -1.88 1.29
C TYR A 250 12.55 -3.35 1.23
N CYS A 251 12.60 -3.90 0.01
CA CYS A 251 13.02 -5.28 -0.23
C CYS A 251 14.46 -5.50 0.25
N MET A 252 15.36 -4.57 -0.08
CA MET A 252 16.75 -4.56 0.36
C MET A 252 16.88 -4.51 1.89
N ALA A 253 16.16 -3.60 2.54
CA ALA A 253 16.17 -3.48 4.01
C ALA A 253 15.62 -4.74 4.69
N SER A 254 14.58 -5.36 4.12
CA SER A 254 14.02 -6.62 4.62
C SER A 254 15.02 -7.77 4.48
N ALA A 255 15.67 -7.89 3.32
CA ALA A 255 16.70 -8.89 3.05
C ALA A 255 17.92 -8.73 3.96
N TYR A 256 18.34 -7.50 4.22
CA TYR A 256 19.45 -7.18 5.12
C TYR A 256 19.26 -7.75 6.53
N PHE A 257 18.02 -7.74 7.03
CA PHE A 257 17.67 -8.32 8.33
C PHE A 257 17.17 -9.77 8.26
N GLY A 258 17.17 -10.41 7.09
CA GLY A 258 16.66 -11.77 6.90
C GLY A 258 15.15 -11.90 7.10
N LEU A 259 14.39 -10.81 6.94
CA LEU A 259 12.95 -10.74 7.17
C LEU A 259 12.17 -11.28 5.97
N LYS A 260 12.17 -12.62 5.84
CA LYS A 260 11.44 -13.34 4.79
C LYS A 260 9.93 -13.15 5.01
N HIS A 261 9.27 -12.52 4.05
CA HIS A 261 7.86 -12.21 4.12
C HIS A 261 6.98 -13.41 3.76
N GLN A 262 5.87 -13.56 4.49
CA GLN A 262 4.72 -14.32 4.03
C GLN A 262 4.05 -13.56 2.88
N MET A 263 4.32 -14.00 1.65
CA MET A 263 3.95 -13.28 0.43
C MET A 263 2.57 -13.70 -0.09
N ALA A 264 1.60 -12.79 0.06
CA ALA A 264 0.23 -12.98 -0.36
C ALA A 264 -0.04 -12.35 -1.73
N ARG A 265 -0.80 -13.03 -2.59
CA ARG A 265 -1.35 -12.50 -3.84
C ARG A 265 -2.80 -12.04 -3.71
N GLY A 266 -3.49 -12.44 -2.64
CA GLY A 266 -4.92 -12.19 -2.44
C GLY A 266 -5.28 -11.02 -1.53
N MET A 267 -4.32 -10.19 -1.11
CA MET A 267 -4.61 -9.09 -0.17
C MET A 267 -5.03 -7.80 -0.89
N MET A 268 -4.69 -7.68 -2.17
CA MET A 268 -4.95 -6.50 -2.99
C MET A 268 -5.49 -6.88 -4.36
N VAL A 269 -6.35 -6.01 -4.90
CA VAL A 269 -6.74 -5.99 -6.31
C VAL A 269 -6.53 -4.60 -6.90
N SER A 270 -6.08 -4.55 -8.16
CA SER A 270 -5.81 -3.31 -8.88
C SER A 270 -6.00 -3.51 -10.38
N ASN A 271 -5.11 -4.24 -11.03
CA ASN A 271 -5.13 -4.41 -12.46
C ASN A 271 -6.25 -5.38 -12.87
N VAL A 272 -7.33 -4.84 -13.44
CA VAL A 272 -8.48 -5.62 -13.90
C VAL A 272 -8.12 -6.68 -14.96
N GLY A 273 -6.99 -6.54 -15.64
CA GLY A 273 -6.46 -7.52 -16.59
C GLY A 273 -5.57 -8.61 -15.98
N MET A 274 -5.23 -8.51 -14.70
CA MET A 274 -4.30 -9.43 -14.03
C MET A 274 -4.94 -10.80 -13.82
N THR A 275 -4.33 -11.86 -14.33
CA THR A 275 -4.83 -13.24 -14.18
C THR A 275 -4.20 -13.99 -13.01
N ASP A 276 -2.98 -13.60 -12.61
CA ASP A 276 -2.24 -14.13 -11.46
C ASP A 276 -1.47 -12.98 -10.80
N GLY A 277 -1.36 -12.99 -9.47
CA GLY A 277 -0.67 -11.94 -8.70
C GLY A 277 -1.59 -11.04 -7.86
N GLU A 278 -2.90 -11.02 -8.15
CA GLU A 278 -3.90 -10.22 -7.44
C GLU A 278 -5.12 -11.06 -7.02
N GLY A 279 -5.82 -10.59 -5.99
CA GLY A 279 -6.92 -11.30 -5.33
C GLY A 279 -8.24 -11.31 -6.09
N TRP A 280 -8.23 -11.48 -7.42
CA TRP A 280 -9.45 -11.47 -8.24
C TRP A 280 -10.22 -12.79 -8.23
N SER A 281 -9.72 -13.85 -7.59
CA SER A 281 -10.30 -15.20 -7.66
C SER A 281 -11.74 -15.26 -7.16
N PHE A 282 -12.08 -14.51 -6.09
CA PHE A 282 -13.43 -14.51 -5.50
C PHE A 282 -14.53 -14.13 -6.50
N LEU A 283 -14.23 -13.23 -7.45
CA LEU A 283 -15.18 -12.78 -8.45
C LEU A 283 -15.37 -13.82 -9.57
N ASN A 284 -14.38 -14.67 -9.81
CA ASN A 284 -14.34 -15.60 -10.94
C ASN A 284 -14.87 -17.00 -10.59
N THR A 285 -15.26 -17.23 -9.33
CA THR A 285 -15.68 -18.55 -8.84
C THR A 285 -16.93 -19.08 -9.54
N ASN A 286 -17.89 -18.22 -9.85
CA ASN A 286 -19.12 -18.59 -10.58
C ASN A 286 -19.78 -17.35 -11.23
N GLU A 287 -20.79 -17.58 -12.07
CA GLU A 287 -21.54 -16.52 -12.78
C GLU A 287 -22.37 -15.62 -11.86
N GLU A 288 -22.80 -16.11 -10.70
CA GLU A 288 -23.55 -15.32 -9.73
C GLU A 288 -22.65 -14.27 -9.06
N ASN A 289 -21.43 -14.64 -8.69
CA ASN A 289 -20.41 -13.73 -8.16
C ASN A 289 -20.13 -12.61 -9.15
N LYS A 290 -19.89 -12.93 -10.43
CA LYS A 290 -19.70 -11.91 -11.47
C LYS A 290 -20.85 -10.90 -11.53
N LYS A 291 -22.10 -11.39 -11.50
CA LYS A 291 -23.30 -10.52 -11.50
C LYS A 291 -23.42 -9.66 -10.25
N ASN A 292 -22.91 -10.15 -9.13
CA ASN A 292 -22.88 -9.47 -7.83
C ASN A 292 -21.61 -8.62 -7.62
N ALA A 293 -20.88 -8.23 -8.67
CA ALA A 293 -19.65 -7.44 -8.52
C ALA A 293 -19.87 -6.15 -7.69
N CYS A 294 -21.07 -5.55 -7.77
CA CYS A 294 -21.44 -4.34 -7.04
C CYS A 294 -22.05 -4.58 -5.65
N ASP A 295 -22.10 -5.83 -5.18
CA ASP A 295 -22.65 -6.18 -3.86
C ASP A 295 -21.65 -7.00 -3.05
N VAL A 296 -20.73 -6.29 -2.39
CA VAL A 296 -19.67 -6.91 -1.56
C VAL A 296 -20.22 -7.77 -0.41
N SER A 297 -21.47 -7.54 0.00
CA SER A 297 -22.12 -8.32 1.06
C SER A 297 -22.41 -9.77 0.68
N LYS A 298 -22.30 -10.11 -0.60
CA LYS A 298 -22.52 -11.46 -1.13
C LYS A 298 -21.31 -12.37 -1.01
N TYR A 299 -20.14 -11.83 -0.69
CA TYR A 299 -18.90 -12.59 -0.55
C TYR A 299 -18.57 -12.86 0.90
N LYS A 300 -17.82 -13.93 1.17
CA LYS A 300 -17.25 -14.13 2.50
C LYS A 300 -16.12 -13.13 2.72
N GLU A 301 -16.01 -12.62 3.93
CA GLU A 301 -14.92 -11.72 4.34
C GLU A 301 -13.52 -12.33 4.10
N THR A 302 -13.39 -13.66 4.15
CA THR A 302 -12.12 -14.36 3.87
C THR A 302 -11.75 -14.38 2.38
N GLU A 303 -12.73 -14.20 1.48
CA GLU A 303 -12.56 -14.32 0.03
C GLU A 303 -12.23 -12.95 -0.61
N ILE A 304 -12.76 -11.85 -0.08
CA ILE A 304 -12.48 -10.50 -0.60
C ILE A 304 -11.05 -10.05 -0.26
N PRO A 305 -10.40 -9.21 -1.09
CA PRO A 305 -9.11 -8.63 -0.76
C PRO A 305 -9.21 -7.70 0.46
N ASN A 306 -8.07 -7.38 1.09
CA ASN A 306 -8.01 -6.38 2.14
C ASN A 306 -8.18 -4.97 1.58
N VAL A 307 -7.61 -4.72 0.39
CA VAL A 307 -7.64 -3.40 -0.24
C VAL A 307 -7.91 -3.47 -1.74
N ILE A 308 -8.49 -2.40 -2.27
CA ILE A 308 -8.48 -2.08 -3.70
C ILE A 308 -7.42 -1.00 -3.91
N HIS A 309 -6.38 -1.27 -4.69
CA HIS A 309 -5.39 -0.27 -5.06
C HIS A 309 -5.84 0.46 -6.33
N PHE A 310 -6.43 1.64 -6.18
CA PHE A 310 -7.07 2.36 -7.30
C PHE A 310 -6.07 3.23 -8.10
N CYS A 311 -4.87 2.69 -8.38
CA CYS A 311 -3.84 3.41 -9.13
C CYS A 311 -4.12 3.52 -10.64
N GLN A 312 -5.02 2.67 -11.16
CA GLN A 312 -5.44 2.65 -12.56
C GLN A 312 -6.68 3.51 -12.82
N ARG A 313 -7.06 3.63 -14.09
CA ARG A 313 -8.35 4.16 -14.49
C ARG A 313 -9.37 3.02 -14.52
N TYR A 314 -10.50 3.18 -13.83
CA TYR A 314 -11.60 2.21 -13.85
C TYR A 314 -12.85 2.87 -14.41
N SER A 315 -13.69 2.09 -15.09
CA SER A 315 -14.90 2.62 -15.72
C SER A 315 -15.93 1.54 -16.06
N ILE A 316 -17.20 1.90 -15.96
CA ILE A 316 -18.34 1.12 -16.45
C ILE A 316 -19.51 2.06 -16.76
N GLY A 317 -20.00 2.05 -18.01
CA GLY A 317 -21.01 2.99 -18.48
C GLY A 317 -20.51 4.43 -18.40
N GLU A 318 -21.30 5.31 -17.82
CA GLU A 318 -20.93 6.72 -17.58
C GLU A 318 -20.04 6.92 -16.34
N TYR A 319 -19.90 5.89 -15.49
CA TYR A 319 -19.16 5.99 -14.24
C TYR A 319 -17.70 5.66 -14.47
N PHE A 320 -16.81 6.55 -14.03
CA PHE A 320 -15.38 6.30 -14.08
C PHE A 320 -14.69 6.90 -12.86
N ILE A 321 -13.52 6.35 -12.54
CA ILE A 321 -12.63 6.92 -11.55
C ILE A 321 -11.20 6.95 -12.09
N ASN A 322 -10.56 8.09 -11.86
CA ASN A 322 -9.12 8.27 -12.03
C ASN A 322 -8.66 9.20 -10.93
N LYS A 323 -7.76 8.73 -10.06
CA LYS A 323 -7.26 9.51 -8.92
C LYS A 323 -6.64 10.85 -9.30
N TYR A 324 -6.22 11.01 -10.56
CA TYR A 324 -5.63 12.24 -11.09
C TYR A 324 -6.66 13.23 -11.65
N LEU A 325 -7.95 12.86 -11.75
CA LEU A 325 -9.03 13.69 -12.28
C LEU A 325 -9.98 14.22 -11.19
N PHE A 326 -9.69 13.97 -9.92
CA PHE A 326 -10.45 14.55 -8.82
C PHE A 326 -10.16 16.04 -8.65
N PRO A 327 -11.20 16.89 -8.58
CA PRO A 327 -11.05 18.29 -8.25
C PRO A 327 -10.40 18.46 -6.86
N THR A 328 -9.49 19.43 -6.75
CA THR A 328 -8.74 19.67 -5.50
C THR A 328 -9.61 20.16 -4.36
N ASP A 329 -10.80 20.68 -4.67
CA ASP A 329 -11.80 21.21 -3.76
C ASP A 329 -12.98 20.24 -3.52
N ILE A 330 -12.86 18.96 -3.89
CA ILE A 330 -13.96 17.98 -3.77
C ILE A 330 -14.48 17.80 -2.33
N LEU A 331 -13.65 18.09 -1.32
CA LEU A 331 -14.07 18.06 0.09
C LEU A 331 -14.78 19.36 0.54
N GLY A 332 -14.91 20.35 -0.34
CA GLY A 332 -15.65 21.59 -0.10
C GLY A 332 -17.16 21.39 -0.23
N CYS A 333 -17.92 22.23 0.47
CA CYS A 333 -19.39 22.15 0.47
C CYS A 333 -20.04 22.55 -0.87
N ASP A 334 -19.31 23.27 -1.74
CA ASP A 334 -19.83 23.82 -2.99
C ASP A 334 -19.65 22.87 -4.19
N HIS A 335 -18.94 21.75 -3.99
CA HIS A 335 -18.71 20.77 -5.05
C HIS A 335 -19.93 19.84 -5.21
N PRO A 336 -20.38 19.52 -6.43
CA PRO A 336 -21.44 18.53 -6.64
C PRO A 336 -21.10 17.18 -6.00
N LEU A 337 -22.11 16.51 -5.45
CA LEU A 337 -21.96 15.16 -4.94
C LEU A 337 -21.63 14.18 -6.07
N LEU A 338 -20.79 13.19 -5.76
CA LEU A 338 -20.55 12.06 -6.65
C LEU A 338 -21.81 11.19 -6.73
N GLU A 339 -22.09 10.67 -7.92
CA GLU A 339 -23.18 9.73 -8.14
C GLU A 339 -22.65 8.29 -8.07
N LEU A 340 -23.32 7.46 -7.28
CA LEU A 340 -23.01 6.04 -7.21
C LEU A 340 -23.67 5.28 -8.36
N PRO A 341 -22.99 4.28 -8.95
CA PRO A 341 -23.60 3.40 -9.94
C PRO A 341 -24.77 2.61 -9.34
N SER A 342 -25.76 2.29 -10.17
CA SER A 342 -26.81 1.34 -9.77
C SER A 342 -26.22 -0.06 -9.52
N LYS A 343 -26.77 -0.80 -8.55
CA LYS A 343 -26.36 -2.18 -8.26
C LYS A 343 -26.52 -3.14 -9.44
N ASP A 344 -27.41 -2.81 -10.37
CA ASP A 344 -27.70 -3.59 -11.57
C ASP A 344 -27.00 -3.04 -12.84
N ILE A 345 -25.99 -2.17 -12.69
CA ILE A 345 -25.25 -1.56 -13.82
C ILE A 345 -24.74 -2.61 -14.83
N LEU A 346 -24.41 -3.81 -14.36
CA LEU A 346 -23.94 -4.91 -15.20
C LEU A 346 -25.03 -5.61 -16.03
N VAL A 347 -26.31 -5.29 -15.85
CA VAL A 347 -27.40 -5.91 -16.62
C VAL A 347 -27.36 -5.42 -18.07
N ASN A 348 -27.25 -4.10 -18.26
CA ASN A 348 -27.42 -3.48 -19.59
C ASN A 348 -26.19 -2.71 -20.08
N THR A 349 -25.17 -2.49 -19.26
CA THR A 349 -24.05 -1.63 -19.62
C THR A 349 -22.90 -2.41 -20.22
N TRP A 350 -22.68 -2.26 -21.53
CA TRP A 350 -21.62 -2.94 -22.30
C TRP A 350 -20.64 -1.94 -22.95
N TYR A 351 -20.45 -0.79 -22.31
CA TYR A 351 -19.44 0.18 -22.70
C TYR A 351 -18.81 0.83 -21.46
N SER A 352 -17.76 1.60 -21.66
CA SER A 352 -17.12 2.44 -20.66
C SER A 352 -16.72 3.80 -21.22
N HIS A 353 -17.14 4.87 -20.55
CA HIS A 353 -16.65 6.22 -20.76
C HIS A 353 -15.43 6.49 -19.86
N PHE A 354 -14.44 7.20 -20.38
CA PHE A 354 -13.19 7.46 -19.64
C PHE A 354 -12.98 8.92 -19.20
N GLY A 355 -14.02 9.76 -19.34
CA GLY A 355 -13.98 11.18 -18.95
C GLY A 355 -13.23 12.12 -19.90
N ASP A 356 -12.59 11.59 -20.95
CA ASP A 356 -11.93 12.35 -22.02
C ASP A 356 -12.72 12.32 -23.35
N GLY A 357 -13.99 11.90 -23.27
CA GLY A 357 -14.86 11.70 -24.43
C GLY A 357 -14.65 10.38 -25.16
N SER A 358 -13.62 9.59 -24.82
CA SER A 358 -13.46 8.24 -25.38
C SER A 358 -14.45 7.27 -24.76
N ILE A 359 -14.89 6.32 -25.60
CA ILE A 359 -15.79 5.21 -25.26
C ILE A 359 -15.14 3.92 -25.74
N GLU A 360 -15.07 2.92 -24.88
CA GLU A 360 -14.73 1.54 -25.24
C GLU A 360 -15.96 0.65 -25.11
N GLU A 361 -16.28 -0.10 -26.16
CA GLU A 361 -17.33 -1.11 -26.12
C GLU A 361 -16.76 -2.44 -25.61
N TRP A 362 -17.45 -3.05 -24.65
CA TRP A 362 -17.09 -4.33 -24.07
C TRP A 362 -17.61 -5.48 -24.94
N SER A 363 -16.75 -6.43 -25.30
CA SER A 363 -17.18 -7.65 -25.98
C SER A 363 -17.47 -8.79 -24.99
N LYS A 364 -18.60 -9.50 -25.19
CA LYS A 364 -18.97 -10.67 -24.37
C LYS A 364 -17.92 -11.79 -24.38
N GLU A 365 -17.19 -11.93 -25.48
CA GLU A 365 -16.25 -13.05 -25.68
C GLU A 365 -14.86 -12.78 -25.09
N LYS A 366 -14.42 -11.51 -25.02
CA LYS A 366 -13.03 -11.18 -24.66
C LYS A 366 -12.90 -10.37 -23.38
N ASP A 367 -13.89 -9.55 -23.03
CA ASP A 367 -13.71 -8.52 -22.00
C ASP A 367 -14.62 -8.68 -20.79
N ASP A 368 -15.44 -9.72 -20.79
CA ASP A 368 -16.44 -10.00 -19.76
C ASP A 368 -15.86 -9.95 -18.34
N ILE A 369 -14.69 -10.56 -18.13
CA ILE A 369 -14.02 -10.57 -16.83
C ILE A 369 -13.52 -9.17 -16.41
N LYS A 370 -12.97 -8.38 -17.34
CA LYS A 370 -12.47 -7.02 -17.05
C LYS A 370 -13.63 -6.10 -16.72
N ARG A 371 -14.77 -6.27 -17.41
CA ARG A 371 -16.01 -5.54 -17.16
C ARG A 371 -16.52 -5.76 -15.73
N TYR A 372 -16.58 -7.01 -15.26
CA TYR A 372 -16.98 -7.29 -13.87
C TYR A 372 -16.02 -6.73 -12.83
N ARG A 373 -14.71 -6.80 -13.10
CA ARG A 373 -13.69 -6.25 -12.20
C ARG A 373 -13.71 -4.72 -12.14
N ASN A 374 -13.95 -4.05 -13.27
CA ASN A 374 -14.20 -2.61 -13.31
C ASN A 374 -15.43 -2.24 -12.47
N ALA A 375 -16.54 -2.96 -12.65
CA ALA A 375 -17.75 -2.74 -11.87
C ALA A 375 -17.53 -2.94 -10.37
N PHE A 376 -16.78 -3.98 -9.97
CA PHE A 376 -16.40 -4.19 -8.56
C PHE A 376 -15.68 -2.98 -7.98
N VAL A 377 -14.67 -2.43 -8.68
CA VAL A 377 -13.93 -1.26 -8.20
C VAL A 377 -14.84 -0.02 -8.14
N ILE A 378 -15.57 0.27 -9.21
CA ILE A 378 -16.44 1.45 -9.31
C ILE A 378 -17.57 1.43 -8.28
N CYS A 379 -18.12 0.26 -7.95
CA CYS A 379 -19.17 0.12 -6.95
C CYS A 379 -18.65 0.06 -5.50
N SER A 380 -17.34 -0.04 -5.29
CA SER A 380 -16.74 -0.12 -3.94
C SER A 380 -16.24 1.22 -3.41
N LEU A 381 -16.17 2.24 -4.27
CA LEU A 381 -15.82 3.62 -3.97
C LEU A 381 -17.05 4.40 -3.49
#